data_AF-A0A1S5QMH5-F1
#
_entry.id   AF-A0A1S5QMH5-F1
#
_cell.length_a   1.000
_cell.length_b   1.000
_cell.length_c   1.000
_cell.angle_alpha   90.00
_cell.angle_beta   90.00
_cell.angle_gamma   90.00
#
_symmetry.space_group_name_H-M   'P 1'
#
loop_
_entity.id
_entity.type
_entity.pdbx_description
1 polymer ?
#
loop_
_entity_poly.entity_id
_entity_poly.type
_entity_poly.pdbx_seq_one_letter_code
_entity_poly.pdbx_strand_id
1 'polypeptide(L)'
;INAWQTGTWDIINMTHPPAHIMLTMALAMKLGLAPAHFWLPEVLQGSTMVMALIIVTWQKLAPMTLIYLTINNLSPTILIFMGALSTIVGGWGGLNQTQSRKIMAYSSIAHLGWMASISTIMMNLMIFNLMIYLIMTMALFFTLIYSKMKTIQDTTTAWTSSPTMTTMMMILLLSLGGLPPFSGFAPKWLILEELVSQNITPTATLMAAASLLSLFFYLRLTYTTTLTLSPNVLQTKFKWRFKPNLSSSPM
;
A
#
# COMPACT_ATOMS: atom_id res chain seq x y z
N ILE A 1 -27.09 -16.90 3.15
CA ILE A 1 -27.01 -17.37 4.56
C ILE A 1 -27.77 -16.41 5.47
N ASN A 2 -27.33 -15.15 5.63
CA ASN A 2 -28.05 -14.17 6.46
C ASN A 2 -29.53 -14.03 6.04
N ALA A 3 -29.80 -13.72 4.76
CA ALA A 3 -31.17 -13.61 4.23
C ALA A 3 -32.02 -14.88 4.37
N TRP A 4 -31.40 -16.07 4.40
CA TRP A 4 -32.14 -17.32 4.60
C TRP A 4 -32.58 -17.52 6.06
N GLN A 5 -31.83 -16.95 7.01
CA GLN A 5 -32.10 -17.09 8.44
C GLN A 5 -32.88 -15.92 9.03
N THR A 6 -32.64 -14.70 8.55
CA THR A 6 -33.33 -13.48 9.03
C THR A 6 -34.43 -13.00 8.10
N GLY A 7 -34.51 -13.52 6.87
CA GLY A 7 -35.45 -13.05 5.85
C GLY A 7 -35.14 -11.65 5.29
N THR A 8 -34.04 -11.02 5.71
CA THR A 8 -33.68 -9.65 5.32
C THR A 8 -32.52 -9.62 4.32
N TRP A 9 -32.61 -8.70 3.35
CA TRP A 9 -31.58 -8.45 2.33
C TRP A 9 -30.70 -7.23 2.64
N ASP A 10 -30.85 -6.67 3.84
CA ASP A 10 -30.13 -5.48 4.26
C ASP A 10 -28.65 -5.76 4.47
N ILE A 11 -27.80 -4.97 3.82
CA ILE A 11 -26.34 -5.11 3.87
C ILE A 11 -25.78 -4.58 5.19
N ILE A 12 -26.42 -3.56 5.76
CA ILE A 12 -25.92 -2.80 6.91
C ILE A 12 -25.97 -3.65 8.18
N ASN A 13 -27.07 -4.39 8.37
CA ASN A 13 -27.35 -5.17 9.57
C ASN A 13 -27.38 -6.66 9.27
N MET A 14 -26.20 -7.26 9.18
CA MET A 14 -26.10 -8.72 9.31
C MET A 14 -26.16 -9.08 10.80
N THR A 15 -26.74 -10.22 11.14
CA THR A 15 -26.83 -10.65 12.56
C THR A 15 -26.28 -12.06 12.79
N HIS A 16 -26.09 -12.84 11.71
CA HIS A 16 -25.68 -14.22 11.82
C HIS A 16 -24.14 -14.39 11.81
N PRO A 17 -23.53 -15.04 12.82
CA PRO A 17 -22.08 -15.04 13.05
C PRO A 17 -21.24 -15.57 11.88
N PRO A 18 -21.53 -16.73 11.27
CA PRO A 18 -20.74 -17.19 10.13
C PRO A 18 -20.95 -16.34 8.87
N ALA A 19 -22.05 -15.58 8.74
CA ALA A 19 -22.20 -14.65 7.62
C ALA A 19 -21.21 -13.48 7.74
N HIS A 20 -21.00 -12.97 8.96
CA HIS A 20 -20.01 -11.93 9.24
C HIS A 20 -18.57 -12.39 8.99
N ILE A 21 -18.23 -13.60 9.45
CA ILE A 21 -16.89 -14.18 9.26
C ILE A 21 -16.63 -14.45 7.76
N MET A 22 -17.64 -14.91 7.03
CA MET A 22 -17.51 -15.13 5.60
C MET A 22 -17.34 -13.80 4.84
N LEU A 23 -18.06 -12.75 5.25
CA LEU A 23 -17.89 -11.42 4.68
C LEU A 23 -16.48 -10.86 4.97
N THR A 24 -16.00 -10.93 6.21
CA THR A 24 -14.64 -10.45 6.56
C THR A 24 -13.58 -11.17 5.74
N MET A 25 -13.69 -12.49 5.59
CA MET A 25 -12.75 -13.28 4.79
C MET A 25 -12.82 -12.94 3.29
N ALA A 26 -14.02 -12.74 2.75
CA ALA A 26 -14.21 -12.34 1.34
C ALA A 26 -13.61 -10.96 1.05
N LEU A 27 -13.81 -9.99 1.95
CA LEU A 27 -13.22 -8.67 1.86
C LEU A 27 -11.70 -8.72 2.01
N ALA A 28 -11.18 -9.53 2.94
CA ALA A 28 -9.75 -9.76 3.10
C ALA A 28 -9.11 -10.33 1.83
N MET A 29 -9.77 -11.28 1.17
CA MET A 29 -9.30 -11.85 -0.10
C MET A 29 -9.26 -10.80 -1.22
N LYS A 30 -10.30 -9.97 -1.38
CA LYS A 30 -10.34 -8.88 -2.38
C LYS A 30 -9.29 -7.81 -2.11
N LEU A 31 -9.06 -7.46 -0.84
CA LEU A 31 -8.03 -6.51 -0.46
C LEU A 31 -6.62 -7.10 -0.53
N GLY A 32 -6.46 -8.43 -0.56
CA GLY A 32 -5.16 -9.09 -0.54
C GLY A 32 -4.49 -9.00 0.83
N LEU A 33 -5.28 -9.02 1.91
CA LEU A 33 -4.75 -9.14 3.27
C LEU A 33 -4.19 -10.55 3.50
N ALA A 34 -3.22 -10.68 4.39
CA ALA A 34 -2.71 -11.99 4.79
C ALA A 34 -3.80 -12.77 5.56
N PRO A 35 -3.99 -14.07 5.29
CA PRO A 35 -3.15 -14.96 4.46
C PRO A 35 -3.45 -14.94 2.95
N ALA A 36 -4.56 -14.35 2.50
CA ALA A 36 -4.99 -14.32 1.09
C ALA A 36 -4.22 -13.32 0.19
N HIS A 37 -2.98 -12.99 0.54
CA HIS A 37 -2.15 -11.96 -0.11
C HIS A 37 -1.37 -12.47 -1.33
N PHE A 38 -1.22 -13.78 -1.50
CA PHE A 38 -0.32 -14.40 -2.48
C PHE A 38 -0.58 -14.00 -3.93
N TRP A 39 -1.84 -13.74 -4.29
CA TRP A 39 -2.20 -13.36 -5.67
C TRP A 39 -1.67 -11.97 -6.05
N LEU A 40 -1.54 -11.05 -5.08
CA LEU A 40 -1.33 -9.63 -5.37
C LEU A 40 0.08 -9.36 -5.95
N PRO A 41 1.19 -9.88 -5.40
CA PRO A 41 2.52 -9.69 -5.99
C PRO A 41 2.69 -10.30 -7.39
N GLU A 42 2.05 -11.44 -7.65
CA GLU A 42 2.15 -12.13 -8.94
C GLU A 42 1.38 -11.40 -10.04
N VAL A 43 0.13 -11.01 -9.75
CA VAL A 43 -0.71 -10.26 -10.69
C VAL A 43 -0.06 -8.92 -11.05
N LEU A 44 0.46 -8.18 -10.07
CA LEU A 44 1.14 -6.91 -10.33
C LEU A 44 2.43 -7.10 -11.14
N GLN A 45 3.17 -8.19 -10.92
CA GLN A 45 4.37 -8.45 -11.70
C GLN A 45 4.05 -8.77 -13.17
N GLY A 46 2.98 -9.53 -13.42
CA GLY A 46 2.54 -9.93 -14.76
C GLY A 46 1.83 -8.82 -15.56
N SER A 47 1.31 -7.79 -14.89
CA SER A 47 0.56 -6.71 -15.55
C SER A 47 1.43 -5.54 -16.02
N THR A 48 0.87 -4.67 -16.86
CA THR A 48 1.48 -3.38 -17.21
C THR A 48 1.51 -2.44 -16.01
N MET A 49 2.36 -1.41 -16.05
CA MET A 49 2.51 -0.45 -14.93
C MET A 49 1.23 0.35 -14.66
N VAL A 50 0.46 0.67 -15.70
CA VAL A 50 -0.83 1.37 -15.59
C VAL A 50 -1.88 0.47 -14.96
N MET A 51 -1.96 -0.80 -15.37
CA MET A 51 -2.87 -1.76 -14.73
C MET A 51 -2.49 -2.00 -13.27
N ALA A 52 -1.20 -2.07 -12.97
CA ALA A 52 -0.72 -2.17 -11.60
C ALA A 52 -1.17 -0.98 -10.73
N LEU A 53 -1.11 0.24 -11.26
CA LEU A 53 -1.65 1.43 -10.59
C LEU A 53 -3.15 1.29 -10.29
N ILE A 54 -3.95 0.87 -11.27
CA ILE A 54 -5.41 0.69 -11.12
C ILE A 54 -5.74 -0.36 -10.05
N ILE A 55 -4.99 -1.47 -10.01
CA ILE A 55 -5.18 -2.54 -9.03
C ILE A 55 -4.84 -2.07 -7.60
N VAL A 56 -3.79 -1.26 -7.45
CA VAL A 56 -3.30 -0.80 -6.15
C VAL A 56 -4.10 0.39 -5.59
N THR A 57 -4.81 1.12 -6.46
CA THR A 57 -5.63 2.29 -6.08
C THR A 57 -7.13 2.02 -6.22
N TRP A 58 -7.64 1.97 -7.44
CA TRP A 58 -9.08 1.91 -7.75
C TRP A 58 -9.76 0.66 -7.18
N GLN A 59 -9.13 -0.51 -7.33
CA GLN A 59 -9.70 -1.78 -6.85
C GLN A 59 -9.77 -1.87 -5.31
N LYS A 60 -9.11 -0.96 -4.58
CA LYS A 60 -9.17 -0.91 -3.12
C LYS A 60 -10.35 -0.09 -2.60
N LEU A 61 -10.93 0.80 -3.41
CA LEU A 61 -12.03 1.66 -2.98
C LEU A 61 -13.29 0.86 -2.63
N ALA A 62 -13.77 0.00 -3.54
CA ALA A 62 -15.03 -0.71 -3.34
C ALA A 62 -15.03 -1.68 -2.14
N PRO A 63 -13.97 -2.47 -1.86
CA PRO A 63 -13.94 -3.27 -0.64
C PRO A 63 -13.85 -2.41 0.63
N MET A 64 -13.18 -1.26 0.58
CA MET A 64 -13.06 -0.37 1.74
C MET A 64 -14.38 0.36 2.07
N THR A 65 -15.18 0.70 1.06
CA THR A 65 -16.54 1.22 1.31
C THR A 65 -17.44 0.16 1.91
N LEU A 66 -17.29 -1.11 1.54
CA LEU A 66 -18.03 -2.20 2.17
C LEU A 66 -17.62 -2.41 3.63
N ILE A 67 -16.32 -2.31 3.96
CA ILE A 67 -15.86 -2.31 5.35
C ILE A 67 -16.48 -1.14 6.12
N TYR A 68 -16.52 0.06 5.53
CA TYR A 68 -17.16 1.24 6.13
C TYR A 68 -18.63 0.99 6.49
N LEU A 69 -19.40 0.46 5.53
CA LEU A 69 -20.84 0.26 5.70
C LEU A 69 -21.19 -0.87 6.66
N THR A 70 -20.33 -1.87 6.80
CA THR A 70 -20.61 -3.09 7.57
C THR A 70 -19.87 -3.16 8.90
N ILE A 71 -19.19 -2.09 9.32
CA ILE A 71 -18.24 -2.09 10.44
C ILE A 71 -18.82 -2.60 11.75
N ASN A 72 -20.06 -2.24 12.07
CA ASN A 72 -20.76 -2.62 13.30
C ASN A 72 -20.90 -4.14 13.49
N ASN A 73 -20.69 -4.87 12.40
CA ASN A 73 -21.02 -6.27 12.25
C ASN A 73 -19.79 -7.12 11.88
N LEU A 74 -18.65 -6.51 11.60
CA LEU A 74 -17.42 -7.25 11.31
C LEU A 74 -16.78 -7.70 12.61
N SER A 75 -16.24 -8.93 12.62
CA SER A 75 -15.52 -9.46 13.78
C SER A 75 -14.21 -8.68 14.00
N PRO A 76 -14.08 -7.90 15.08
CA PRO A 76 -12.92 -7.02 15.28
C PRO A 76 -11.63 -7.82 15.48
N THR A 77 -11.72 -8.94 16.20
CA THR A 77 -10.57 -9.82 16.49
C THR A 77 -9.91 -10.36 15.21
N ILE A 78 -10.70 -10.89 14.28
CA ILE A 78 -10.19 -11.45 13.02
C ILE A 78 -9.54 -10.35 12.18
N LEU A 79 -10.17 -9.16 12.14
CA LEU A 79 -9.73 -8.07 11.29
C LEU A 79 -8.44 -7.42 11.80
N ILE A 80 -8.31 -7.23 13.12
CA ILE A 80 -7.05 -6.79 13.76
C ILE A 80 -5.95 -7.84 13.55
N PHE A 81 -6.26 -9.14 13.70
CA PHE A 81 -5.30 -10.21 13.50
C PHE A 81 -4.78 -10.26 12.05
N MET A 82 -5.68 -10.20 11.05
CA MET A 82 -5.31 -10.10 9.63
C MET A 82 -4.53 -8.81 9.32
N GLY A 83 -4.88 -7.70 9.98
CA GLY A 83 -4.16 -6.44 9.90
C GLY A 83 -2.71 -6.57 10.37
N ALA A 84 -2.50 -7.13 11.56
CA ALA A 84 -1.16 -7.35 12.10
C ALA A 84 -0.35 -8.31 11.21
N LEU A 85 -0.92 -9.45 10.81
CA LEU A 85 -0.26 -10.40 9.92
C LEU A 85 0.12 -9.77 8.58
N SER A 86 -0.75 -8.98 7.96
CA SER A 86 -0.45 -8.33 6.68
C SER A 86 0.66 -7.29 6.80
N THR A 87 0.78 -6.56 7.92
CA THR A 87 1.93 -5.68 8.14
C THR A 87 3.25 -6.44 8.21
N ILE A 88 3.28 -7.60 8.88
CA ILE A 88 4.48 -8.43 9.01
C ILE A 88 4.88 -9.03 7.66
N VAL A 89 3.90 -9.63 6.96
CA VAL A 89 4.12 -10.27 5.67
C VAL A 89 4.50 -9.25 4.59
N GLY A 90 3.86 -8.07 4.60
CA GLY A 90 4.22 -6.96 3.73
C GLY A 90 5.65 -6.46 3.98
N GLY A 91 6.06 -6.34 5.26
CA GLY A 91 7.42 -5.98 5.64
C GLY A 91 8.46 -7.00 5.15
N TRP A 92 8.31 -8.27 5.54
CA TRP A 92 9.28 -9.32 5.19
C TRP A 92 9.30 -9.64 3.69
N GLY A 93 8.14 -9.74 3.06
CA GLY A 93 8.02 -10.08 1.65
C GLY A 93 8.65 -9.04 0.73
N GLY A 94 8.61 -7.76 1.10
CA GLY A 94 9.20 -6.66 0.33
C GLY A 94 10.73 -6.64 0.33
N LEU A 95 11.37 -7.13 1.39
CA LEU A 95 12.84 -7.10 1.54
C LEU A 95 13.56 -7.86 0.41
N ASN A 96 13.02 -9.00 0.00
CA ASN A 96 13.69 -9.87 -0.97
C ASN A 96 13.40 -9.50 -2.45
N GLN A 97 12.64 -8.43 -2.72
CA GLN A 97 12.22 -8.12 -4.09
C GLN A 97 13.12 -7.07 -4.73
N THR A 98 13.42 -7.27 -6.02
CA THR A 98 14.16 -6.31 -6.87
C THR A 98 13.28 -5.66 -7.94
N GLN A 99 12.08 -6.19 -8.14
CA GLN A 99 11.12 -5.68 -9.12
C GLN A 99 10.28 -4.57 -8.47
N SER A 100 10.19 -3.40 -9.11
CA SER A 100 9.46 -2.26 -8.53
C SER A 100 8.01 -2.58 -8.24
N ARG A 101 7.35 -3.33 -9.14
CA ARG A 101 5.94 -3.76 -8.98
C ARG A 101 5.73 -4.68 -7.78
N LYS A 102 6.62 -5.63 -7.53
CA LYS A 102 6.53 -6.48 -6.33
C LYS A 102 6.82 -5.72 -5.04
N ILE A 103 7.76 -4.77 -5.06
CA ILE A 103 7.99 -3.91 -3.89
C ILE A 103 6.71 -3.11 -3.58
N MET A 104 6.08 -2.54 -4.61
CA MET A 104 4.80 -1.82 -4.46
C MET A 104 3.63 -2.72 -4.07
N ALA A 105 3.68 -4.01 -4.44
CA ALA A 105 2.72 -5.00 -3.99
C ALA A 105 2.78 -5.18 -2.47
N TYR A 106 3.97 -5.46 -1.96
CA TYR A 106 4.19 -5.69 -0.53
C TYR A 106 3.98 -4.44 0.32
N SER A 107 4.29 -3.25 -0.21
CA SER A 107 3.90 -2.02 0.46
C SER A 107 2.38 -1.86 0.56
N SER A 108 1.63 -2.15 -0.51
CA SER A 108 0.17 -2.08 -0.48
C SER A 108 -0.41 -3.03 0.57
N ILE A 109 0.13 -4.25 0.68
CA ILE A 109 -0.29 -5.23 1.70
C ILE A 109 -0.04 -4.68 3.11
N ALA A 110 1.13 -4.07 3.35
CA ALA A 110 1.45 -3.48 4.65
C ALA A 110 0.52 -2.29 5.00
N HIS A 111 0.29 -1.36 4.06
CA HIS A 111 -0.60 -0.22 4.29
C HIS A 111 -2.06 -0.65 4.51
N LEU A 112 -2.54 -1.64 3.76
CA LEU A 112 -3.88 -2.22 3.98
C LEU A 112 -3.98 -2.91 5.34
N GLY A 113 -2.89 -3.48 5.86
CA GLY A 113 -2.84 -4.02 7.21
C GLY A 113 -3.08 -2.97 8.29
N TRP A 114 -2.46 -1.78 8.14
CA TRP A 114 -2.75 -0.63 9.00
C TRP A 114 -4.22 -0.20 8.91
N MET A 115 -4.77 -0.10 7.69
CA MET A 115 -6.17 0.28 7.50
C MET A 115 -7.13 -0.75 8.10
N ALA A 116 -6.86 -2.04 7.94
CA ALA A 116 -7.65 -3.09 8.56
C ALA A 116 -7.61 -2.96 10.09
N SER A 117 -6.42 -2.87 10.71
CA SER A 117 -6.32 -2.82 12.18
C SER A 117 -7.13 -1.70 12.86
N ILE A 118 -7.27 -0.54 12.20
CA ILE A 118 -7.98 0.61 12.78
C ILE A 118 -9.47 0.64 12.41
N SER A 119 -9.90 -0.07 11.37
CA SER A 119 -11.25 0.09 10.82
C SER A 119 -12.33 -0.16 11.88
N THR A 120 -12.09 -1.10 12.79
CA THR A 120 -13.04 -1.50 13.85
C THR A 120 -13.05 -0.58 15.06
N ILE A 121 -12.07 0.32 15.19
CA ILE A 121 -11.92 1.23 16.32
C ILE A 121 -12.37 2.64 15.92
N MET A 122 -11.77 3.19 14.86
CA MET A 122 -11.96 4.57 14.44
C MET A 122 -12.00 4.66 12.91
N MET A 123 -13.21 4.70 12.36
CA MET A 123 -13.46 4.69 10.92
C MET A 123 -12.85 5.91 10.20
N ASN A 124 -12.90 7.08 10.84
CA ASN A 124 -12.36 8.32 10.27
C ASN A 124 -10.85 8.22 10.02
N LEU A 125 -10.10 7.57 10.91
CA LEU A 125 -8.66 7.35 10.74
C LEU A 125 -8.38 6.35 9.60
N MET A 126 -9.24 5.35 9.41
CA MET A 126 -9.12 4.44 8.27
C MET A 126 -9.24 5.21 6.94
N ILE A 127 -10.25 6.07 6.82
CA ILE A 127 -10.45 6.89 5.61
C ILE A 127 -9.27 7.84 5.41
N PHE A 128 -8.80 8.50 6.47
CA PHE A 128 -7.65 9.39 6.41
C PHE A 128 -6.39 8.68 5.89
N ASN A 129 -6.08 7.49 6.42
CA ASN A 129 -4.96 6.67 5.96
C ASN A 129 -5.13 6.24 4.50
N LEU A 130 -6.35 5.84 4.09
CA LEU A 130 -6.66 5.50 2.71
C LEU A 130 -6.42 6.65 1.74
N MET A 131 -6.86 7.87 2.09
CA MET A 131 -6.67 9.05 1.25
C MET A 131 -5.19 9.38 1.05
N ILE A 132 -4.40 9.38 2.13
CA ILE A 132 -2.94 9.60 2.04
C ILE A 132 -2.30 8.52 1.18
N TYR A 133 -2.62 7.25 1.44
CA TYR A 133 -2.09 6.13 0.67
C TYR A 133 -2.41 6.25 -0.82
N LEU A 134 -3.64 6.60 -1.21
CA LEU A 134 -4.02 6.75 -2.62
C LEU A 134 -3.23 7.87 -3.31
N ILE A 135 -3.08 9.02 -2.65
CA ILE A 135 -2.32 10.16 -3.19
C ILE A 135 -0.85 9.77 -3.40
N MET A 136 -0.21 9.19 -2.38
CA MET A 136 1.22 8.86 -2.44
C MET A 136 1.52 7.74 -3.43
N THR A 137 0.68 6.69 -3.47
CA THR A 137 0.86 5.59 -4.43
C THR A 137 0.62 6.06 -5.85
N MET A 138 -0.42 6.85 -6.11
CA MET A 138 -0.68 7.40 -7.44
C MET A 138 0.50 8.24 -7.94
N ALA A 139 1.01 9.15 -7.10
CA ALA A 139 2.19 9.95 -7.43
C ALA A 139 3.42 9.09 -7.76
N LEU A 140 3.70 8.05 -6.96
CA LEU A 140 4.86 7.17 -7.16
C LEU A 140 4.70 6.31 -8.42
N PHE A 141 3.53 5.77 -8.69
CA PHE A 141 3.29 5.01 -9.92
C PHE A 141 3.42 5.91 -11.16
N PHE A 142 2.98 7.17 -11.12
CA PHE A 142 3.24 8.12 -12.20
C PHE A 142 4.74 8.34 -12.42
N THR A 143 5.54 8.43 -11.34
CA THR A 143 6.98 8.59 -11.51
C THR A 143 7.62 7.39 -12.20
N LEU A 144 7.21 6.17 -11.82
CA LEU A 144 7.67 4.93 -12.43
C LEU A 144 7.19 4.73 -13.87
N ILE A 145 5.95 5.12 -14.20
CA ILE A 145 5.39 5.04 -15.55
C ILE A 145 6.15 5.95 -16.51
N TYR A 146 6.35 7.21 -16.11
CA TYR A 146 7.00 8.21 -16.95
C TYR A 146 8.48 7.89 -17.22
N SER A 147 9.19 7.43 -16.19
CA SER A 147 10.59 7.02 -16.28
C SER A 147 10.79 5.62 -16.86
N LYS A 148 9.72 4.85 -17.07
CA LYS A 148 9.72 3.46 -17.55
C LYS A 148 10.58 2.50 -16.70
N MET A 149 10.66 2.73 -15.39
CA MET A 149 11.50 1.96 -14.47
C MET A 149 10.78 0.71 -13.95
N LYS A 150 11.30 -0.49 -14.27
CA LYS A 150 10.68 -1.78 -13.88
C LYS A 150 11.44 -2.47 -12.74
N THR A 151 12.74 -2.24 -12.64
CA THR A 151 13.63 -2.86 -11.64
C THR A 151 14.35 -1.81 -10.81
N ILE A 152 14.89 -2.21 -9.64
CA ILE A 152 15.80 -1.34 -8.86
C ILE A 152 16.98 -0.88 -9.72
N GLN A 153 17.53 -1.75 -10.56
CA GLN A 153 18.67 -1.39 -11.41
C GLN A 153 18.33 -0.26 -12.38
N ASP A 154 17.14 -0.25 -12.98
CA ASP A 154 16.71 0.84 -13.88
C ASP A 154 16.71 2.20 -13.17
N THR A 155 16.38 2.20 -11.87
CA THR A 155 16.32 3.43 -11.06
C THR A 155 17.67 4.09 -10.81
N THR A 156 18.76 3.32 -10.91
CA THR A 156 20.11 3.82 -10.66
C THR A 156 20.61 4.82 -11.71
N THR A 157 20.05 4.75 -12.93
CA THR A 157 20.41 5.66 -14.04
C THR A 157 19.53 6.91 -14.10
N ALA A 158 18.44 6.94 -13.31
CA ALA A 158 17.39 7.96 -13.41
C ALA A 158 17.87 9.36 -13.02
N TRP A 159 18.81 9.47 -12.07
CA TRP A 159 19.37 10.76 -11.64
C TRP A 159 19.93 11.55 -12.82
N THR A 160 20.57 10.85 -13.76
CA THR A 160 21.21 11.48 -14.90
C THR A 160 20.28 11.84 -16.04
N SER A 161 19.06 11.28 -16.06
CA SER A 161 18.03 11.72 -17.01
C SER A 161 17.18 12.85 -16.47
N SER A 162 16.79 12.80 -15.19
CA SER A 162 15.85 13.75 -14.60
C SER A 162 16.03 13.85 -13.08
N PRO A 163 16.93 14.71 -12.58
CA PRO A 163 17.21 14.81 -11.14
C PRO A 163 15.96 15.23 -10.35
N THR A 164 15.13 16.12 -10.89
CA THR A 164 13.87 16.57 -10.26
C THR A 164 12.87 15.44 -10.05
N MET A 165 12.81 14.47 -10.97
CA MET A 165 11.92 13.31 -10.82
C MET A 165 12.42 12.37 -9.72
N THR A 166 13.73 12.17 -9.66
CA THR A 166 14.33 11.31 -8.65
C THR A 166 14.22 11.89 -7.23
N THR A 167 14.37 13.21 -7.06
CA THR A 167 14.14 13.86 -5.75
C THR A 167 12.68 13.75 -5.33
N MET A 168 11.72 13.90 -6.26
CA MET A 168 10.31 13.67 -5.96
C MET A 168 10.04 12.22 -5.55
N MET A 169 10.60 11.25 -6.28
CA MET A 169 10.47 9.82 -5.93
C MET A 169 11.03 9.52 -4.53
N MET A 170 12.15 10.14 -4.14
CA MET A 170 12.71 10.00 -2.79
C MET A 170 11.74 10.50 -1.72
N ILE A 171 11.18 11.70 -1.87
CA ILE A 171 10.21 12.26 -0.92
C ILE A 171 8.99 11.33 -0.79
N LEU A 172 8.48 10.82 -1.91
CA LEU A 172 7.35 9.87 -1.93
C LEU A 172 7.68 8.55 -1.20
N LEU A 173 8.85 7.95 -1.44
CA LEU A 173 9.25 6.71 -0.78
C LEU A 173 9.40 6.88 0.74
N LEU A 174 10.04 7.98 1.18
CA LEU A 174 10.21 8.28 2.61
C LEU A 174 8.87 8.59 3.29
N SER A 175 7.94 9.22 2.58
CA SER A 175 6.60 9.46 3.09
C SER A 175 5.79 8.17 3.25
N LEU A 176 5.86 7.21 2.32
CA LEU A 176 5.22 5.89 2.46
C LEU A 176 5.85 5.09 3.62
N GLY A 177 7.15 5.27 3.84
CA GLY A 177 7.85 4.79 5.04
C GLY A 177 7.28 5.37 6.34
N GLY A 178 6.67 6.55 6.30
CA GLY A 178 6.07 7.22 7.46
C GLY A 178 7.12 7.82 8.38
N LEU A 179 8.10 8.55 7.84
CA LEU A 179 9.08 9.29 8.64
C LEU A 179 8.48 10.62 9.16
N PRO A 180 8.83 11.06 10.38
CA PRO A 180 8.20 12.18 11.09
C PRO A 180 8.16 13.56 10.39
N PRO A 181 9.02 13.91 9.42
CA PRO A 181 8.82 15.16 8.66
C PRO A 181 7.80 15.05 7.50
N PHE A 182 7.32 13.84 7.15
CA PHE A 182 6.49 13.62 5.96
C PHE A 182 5.03 13.26 6.32
N SER A 183 4.13 13.52 5.38
CA SER A 183 2.68 13.34 5.54
C SER A 183 2.25 11.92 5.91
N GLY A 184 2.97 10.89 5.44
CA GLY A 184 2.63 9.50 5.74
C GLY A 184 2.96 9.04 7.17
N PHE A 185 3.61 9.88 7.99
CA PHE A 185 3.78 9.60 9.41
C PHE A 185 2.48 9.81 10.19
N ALA A 186 1.74 10.88 9.88
CA ALA A 186 0.51 11.26 10.58
C ALA A 186 -0.50 10.10 10.76
N PRO A 187 -0.89 9.34 9.70
CA PRO A 187 -1.85 8.25 9.88
C PRO A 187 -1.30 7.11 10.73
N LYS A 188 -0.02 6.76 10.60
CA LYS A 188 0.57 5.66 11.40
C LYS A 188 0.65 6.03 12.88
N TRP A 189 1.02 7.27 13.18
CA TRP A 189 1.10 7.77 14.53
C TRP A 189 -0.27 7.80 15.21
N LEU A 190 -1.28 8.37 14.55
CA LEU A 190 -2.65 8.41 15.09
C LEU A 190 -3.26 7.00 15.28
N ILE A 191 -2.99 6.06 14.37
CA ILE A 191 -3.44 4.68 14.54
C ILE A 191 -2.79 4.04 15.77
N LEU A 192 -1.49 4.27 16.00
CA LEU A 192 -0.81 3.76 17.19
C LEU A 192 -1.38 4.34 18.48
N GLU A 193 -1.68 5.64 18.49
CA GLU A 193 -2.30 6.30 19.64
C GLU A 193 -3.65 5.66 20.00
N GLU A 194 -4.52 5.41 19.01
CA GLU A 194 -5.80 4.76 19.25
C GLU A 194 -5.69 3.29 19.64
N LEU A 195 -4.72 2.54 19.11
CA LEU A 195 -4.50 1.15 19.54
C LEU A 195 -4.04 1.08 21.00
N VAL A 196 -3.25 2.05 21.45
CA VAL A 196 -2.81 2.16 22.84
C VAL A 196 -3.95 2.62 23.74
N SER A 197 -4.79 3.56 23.29
CA SER A 197 -5.97 4.03 24.04
C SER A 197 -6.96 2.90 24.34
N GLN A 198 -7.10 1.94 23.42
CA GLN A 198 -7.97 0.76 23.55
C GLN A 198 -7.30 -0.44 24.27
N ASN A 199 -6.17 -0.24 24.95
CA ASN A 199 -5.40 -1.27 25.64
C ASN A 199 -4.87 -2.42 24.75
N ILE A 200 -4.78 -2.22 23.42
CA ILE A 200 -4.22 -3.20 22.48
C ILE A 200 -2.74 -2.91 22.20
N THR A 201 -1.98 -2.63 23.25
CA THR A 201 -0.56 -2.31 23.20
C THR A 201 0.34 -3.37 22.54
N PRO A 202 0.12 -4.70 22.69
CA PRO A 202 1.01 -5.68 22.05
C PRO A 202 0.85 -5.70 20.52
N THR A 203 -0.33 -5.45 19.97
CA THR A 203 -0.50 -5.38 18.51
C THR A 203 0.08 -4.08 17.95
N ALA A 204 -0.08 -2.96 18.68
CA ALA A 204 0.50 -1.67 18.31
C ALA A 204 2.03 -1.74 18.20
N THR A 205 2.69 -2.33 19.20
CA THR A 205 4.16 -2.50 19.20
C THR A 205 4.63 -3.42 18.08
N LEU A 206 3.92 -4.53 17.83
CA LEU A 206 4.20 -5.45 16.72
C LEU A 206 4.10 -4.76 15.35
N MET A 207 3.03 -3.99 15.13
CA MET A 207 2.82 -3.25 13.89
C MET A 207 3.86 -2.14 13.70
N ALA A 208 4.23 -1.42 14.76
CA ALA A 208 5.31 -0.44 14.73
C ALA A 208 6.64 -1.10 14.32
N ALA A 209 7.00 -2.23 14.93
CA ALA A 209 8.21 -2.98 14.57
C ALA A 209 8.17 -3.49 13.12
N ALA A 210 7.04 -4.04 12.67
CA ALA A 210 6.87 -4.50 11.29
C ALA A 210 6.99 -3.36 10.27
N SER A 211 6.56 -2.15 10.62
CA SER A 211 6.69 -0.99 9.74
C SER A 211 8.14 -0.57 9.49
N LEU A 212 9.05 -0.83 10.43
CA LEU A 212 10.49 -0.57 10.24
C LEU A 212 11.09 -1.47 9.15
N LEU A 213 10.61 -2.71 9.00
CA LEU A 213 11.00 -3.59 7.89
C LEU A 213 10.57 -2.98 6.55
N SER A 214 9.36 -2.40 6.51
CA SER A 214 8.89 -1.73 5.30
C SER A 214 9.72 -0.48 4.95
N LEU A 215 10.11 0.27 5.98
CA LEU A 215 10.97 1.44 5.85
C LEU A 215 12.34 1.07 5.29
N PHE A 216 12.91 -0.07 5.68
CA PHE A 216 14.21 -0.50 5.17
C PHE A 216 14.23 -0.68 3.65
N PHE A 217 13.24 -1.37 3.06
CA PHE A 217 13.24 -1.56 1.61
C PHE A 217 12.99 -0.25 0.84
N TYR A 218 12.26 0.71 1.43
CA TYR A 218 12.14 2.06 0.88
C TYR A 218 13.48 2.81 0.93
N LEU A 219 14.19 2.75 2.06
CA LEU A 219 15.52 3.36 2.18
C LEU A 219 16.48 2.77 1.15
N ARG A 220 16.47 1.45 0.96
CA ARG A 220 17.26 0.79 -0.09
C ARG A 220 16.96 1.34 -1.48
N LEU A 221 15.67 1.53 -1.81
CA LEU A 221 15.28 2.16 -3.08
C LEU A 221 15.81 3.59 -3.20
N THR A 222 15.61 4.42 -2.16
CA THR A 222 16.10 5.81 -2.16
C THR A 222 17.62 5.90 -2.30
N TYR A 223 18.33 4.98 -1.67
CA TYR A 223 19.78 4.88 -1.74
C TYR A 223 20.25 4.64 -3.18
N THR A 224 19.60 3.71 -3.88
CA THR A 224 19.92 3.38 -5.27
C THR A 224 19.47 4.44 -6.28
N THR A 225 18.45 5.24 -5.96
CA THR A 225 17.87 6.22 -6.90
C THR A 225 18.52 7.59 -6.86
N THR A 226 18.83 8.09 -5.66
CA THR A 226 19.19 9.51 -5.44
C THR A 226 20.45 9.71 -4.61
N LEU A 227 20.62 8.95 -3.53
CA LEU A 227 21.72 9.21 -2.60
C LEU A 227 23.08 8.76 -3.13
N THR A 228 23.10 7.80 -4.06
CA THR A 228 24.32 7.34 -4.72
C THR A 228 24.25 7.47 -6.23
N LEU A 229 25.41 7.72 -6.83
CA LEU A 229 25.58 7.79 -8.28
C LEU A 229 26.19 6.47 -8.77
N SER A 230 25.39 5.70 -9.51
CA SER A 230 25.83 4.45 -10.13
C SER A 230 26.57 4.70 -11.46
N PRO A 231 27.41 3.75 -11.93
CA PRO A 231 28.06 3.88 -13.23
C PRO A 231 27.04 3.86 -14.37
N ASN A 232 27.10 4.87 -15.23
CA ASN A 232 26.23 5.01 -16.38
C ASN A 232 26.87 4.49 -17.68
N VAL A 233 26.02 3.97 -18.57
CA VAL A 233 26.41 3.57 -19.92
C VAL A 233 26.51 4.79 -20.83
N LEU A 234 27.44 4.80 -21.79
CA LEU A 234 27.62 5.90 -22.76
C LEU A 234 26.32 6.29 -23.50
N GLN A 235 25.41 5.33 -23.70
CA GLN A 235 24.13 5.56 -24.37
C GLN A 235 23.19 6.52 -23.62
N THR A 236 23.37 6.73 -22.31
CA THR A 236 22.54 7.69 -21.54
C THR A 236 22.71 9.12 -22.05
N LYS A 237 23.88 9.49 -22.57
CA LYS A 237 24.16 10.81 -23.14
C LYS A 237 23.25 11.14 -24.34
N PHE A 238 22.84 10.13 -25.11
CA PHE A 238 21.90 10.35 -26.22
C PHE A 238 20.50 10.72 -25.73
N LYS A 239 20.07 10.19 -24.57
CA LYS A 239 18.75 10.49 -23.98
C LYS A 239 18.63 11.95 -23.54
N TRP A 240 19.74 12.62 -23.19
CA TRP A 240 19.74 14.03 -22.78
C TRP A 240 19.24 14.99 -23.87
N ARG A 241 19.36 14.61 -25.14
CA ARG A 241 18.93 15.43 -26.27
C ARG A 241 17.42 15.36 -26.52
N PHE A 242 16.78 14.28 -26.08
CA PHE A 242 15.36 14.07 -26.31
C PHE A 242 14.55 14.61 -25.13
N LYS A 243 13.61 15.50 -25.42
CA LYS A 243 12.58 15.84 -24.45
C LYS A 243 11.62 14.66 -24.34
N PRO A 244 11.20 14.28 -23.12
CA PRO A 244 10.18 13.27 -22.95
C PRO A 244 8.88 13.73 -23.63
N ASN A 245 8.40 12.96 -24.60
CA ASN A 245 7.08 13.19 -25.20
C ASN A 245 6.03 13.02 -24.11
N LEU A 246 5.46 14.12 -23.64
CA LEU A 246 4.18 14.07 -22.96
C LEU A 246 3.18 13.56 -23.99
N SER A 247 2.76 12.30 -23.86
CA SER A 247 1.52 11.88 -24.46
C SER A 247 0.43 12.70 -23.78
N SER A 248 0.09 13.86 -24.36
CA SER A 248 -1.18 14.51 -24.09
C SER A 248 -2.24 13.47 -24.40
N SER A 249 -2.88 12.93 -23.37
CA SER A 249 -4.08 12.12 -23.60
C SER A 249 -5.06 12.96 -24.42
N PRO A 250 -5.71 12.40 -25.45
CA PRO A 250 -6.90 13.04 -25.97
C PRO A 250 -7.92 13.08 -24.82
N MET A 251 -8.69 14.17 -24.80
CA MET A 251 -9.65 14.57 -23.77
C MET A 251 -10.46 13.42 -23.16
#